data_AF-A0A6I1R5M0-F1
#
_entry.id   AF-A0A6I1R5M0-F1
#
_cell.length_a   1.000
_cell.length_b   1.000
_cell.length_c   1.000
_cell.angle_alpha   90.00
_cell.angle_beta   90.00
_cell.angle_gamma   90.00
#
_symmetry.space_group_name_H-M   'P 1'
#
loop_
_entity.id
_entity.type
_entity.pdbx_description
1 polymer ?
#
loop_
_entity_poly.entity_id
_entity_poly.type
_entity_poly.pdbx_seq_one_letter_code
_entity_poly.pdbx_strand_id
1 'polypeptide(L)'
;MSESSPLFKERKRLFLVVGDEVSHIRYEEWGIGVVMECMTSSVPGGTCLARVRFQDGQLRCFNNDLDNENCCYYFGVRRYWNPTHGVDAIRSKFFLRG
;
A
#
# COMPACT_ATOMS: atom_id res chain seq x y z
N MET A 1 -29.71 -16.59 24.97
CA MET A 1 -29.05 -15.27 25.15
C MET A 1 -28.23 -15.02 23.91
N SER A 2 -28.80 -14.30 22.95
CA SER A 2 -28.13 -13.90 21.71
C SER A 2 -27.62 -12.47 21.90
N GLU A 3 -26.39 -12.34 22.36
CA GLU A 3 -25.68 -11.05 22.31
C GLU A 3 -25.32 -10.76 20.85
N SER A 4 -26.17 -9.99 20.20
CA SER A 4 -25.83 -9.26 18.98
C SER A 4 -24.86 -8.14 19.36
N SER A 5 -23.58 -8.47 19.48
CA SER A 5 -22.51 -7.47 19.67
C SER A 5 -22.41 -6.60 18.41
N PRO A 6 -22.18 -5.29 18.56
CA PRO A 6 -22.40 -4.33 17.49
C PRO A 6 -21.51 -4.61 16.29
N LEU A 7 -22.12 -4.41 15.13
CA LEU A 7 -21.59 -4.46 13.76
C LEU A 7 -20.49 -3.41 13.50
N PHE A 8 -19.56 -3.19 14.43
CA PHE A 8 -18.32 -2.48 14.16
C PHE A 8 -17.47 -3.40 13.30
N LYS A 9 -17.72 -3.38 11.99
CA LYS A 9 -16.72 -3.74 11.00
C LYS A 9 -15.54 -2.83 11.29
N GLU A 10 -14.55 -3.33 12.05
CA GLU A 10 -13.30 -2.61 12.27
C GLU A 10 -12.74 -2.29 10.89
N ARG A 11 -12.85 -1.01 10.51
CA ARG A 11 -12.27 -0.54 9.27
C ARG A 11 -10.78 -0.62 9.47
N LYS A 12 -10.13 -1.50 8.72
CA LYS A 12 -8.68 -1.68 8.78
C LYS A 12 -7.99 -0.32 8.62
N ARG A 13 -7.02 -0.06 9.48
CA ARG A 13 -6.22 1.16 9.43
C ARG A 13 -5.18 1.01 8.33
N LEU A 14 -5.50 1.47 7.12
CA LEU A 14 -4.62 1.27 5.96
C LEU A 14 -3.38 2.15 6.04
N PHE A 15 -2.22 1.59 5.72
CA PHE A 15 -0.99 2.40 5.60
C PHE A 15 -0.96 3.17 4.28
N LEU A 16 -1.20 2.51 3.16
CA LEU A 16 -1.12 3.03 1.79
C LEU A 16 -2.50 3.10 1.13
N VAL A 17 -2.65 4.01 0.17
CA VAL A 17 -3.81 4.10 -0.73
C VAL A 17 -3.37 4.06 -2.19
N VAL A 18 -4.32 3.80 -3.10
CA VAL A 18 -4.04 3.75 -4.54
C VAL A 18 -3.44 5.08 -5.01
N GLY A 19 -2.33 4.95 -5.72
CA GLY A 19 -1.55 6.01 -6.31
C GLY A 19 -0.64 6.77 -5.34
N ASP A 20 -0.48 6.31 -4.09
CA ASP A 20 0.67 6.67 -3.26
C ASP A 20 1.96 6.24 -3.97
N GLU A 21 2.97 7.10 -3.92
CA GLU A 21 4.33 6.78 -4.35
C GLU A 21 5.14 6.30 -3.15
N VAL A 22 5.97 5.28 -3.36
CA VAL A 22 6.71 4.64 -2.28
C VAL A 22 8.13 4.27 -2.68
N SER A 23 8.99 4.09 -1.70
CA SER A 23 10.29 3.44 -1.85
C SER A 23 10.46 2.36 -0.77
N HIS A 24 11.47 1.50 -0.91
CA HIS A 24 11.80 0.49 0.08
C HIS A 24 13.20 0.73 0.66
N ILE A 25 13.31 0.89 1.98
CA ILE A 25 14.58 1.28 2.64
C ILE A 25 15.69 0.21 2.57
N ARG A 26 15.33 -1.07 2.36
CA ARG A 26 16.29 -2.18 2.26
C ARG A 26 16.54 -2.65 0.82
N TYR A 27 15.73 -2.16 -0.12
CA TYR A 27 15.75 -2.59 -1.52
C TYR A 27 15.65 -1.36 -2.41
N GLU A 28 16.61 -0.46 -2.26
CA GLU A 28 16.66 0.81 -2.99
C GLU A 28 16.74 0.59 -4.51
N GLU A 29 17.32 -0.54 -4.93
CA GLU A 29 17.44 -0.95 -6.33
C GLU A 29 16.08 -1.19 -7.01
N TRP A 30 14.98 -1.33 -6.25
CA TRP A 30 13.64 -1.41 -6.83
C TRP A 30 13.18 -0.05 -7.40
N GLY A 31 13.80 1.04 -6.95
CA GLY A 31 13.43 2.41 -7.29
C GLY A 31 12.10 2.84 -6.67
N ILE A 32 11.48 3.86 -7.25
CA ILE A 32 10.17 4.34 -6.81
C ILE A 32 9.08 3.39 -7.30
N GLY A 33 8.12 3.09 -6.43
CA GLY A 33 6.92 2.34 -6.74
C GLY A 33 5.66 3.17 -6.65
N VAL A 34 4.64 2.78 -7.41
CA VAL A 34 3.29 3.36 -7.33
C VAL A 34 2.33 2.28 -6.85
N VAL A 35 1.49 2.60 -5.86
CA VAL A 35 0.42 1.71 -5.41
C VAL A 35 -0.65 1.65 -6.49
N MET A 36 -0.82 0.48 -7.10
CA MET A 36 -1.77 0.28 -8.19
C MET A 36 -3.15 -0.12 -7.67
N GLU A 37 -3.20 -0.95 -6.62
CA GLU A 37 -4.43 -1.53 -6.09
C GLU A 37 -4.35 -1.71 -4.57
N CYS A 38 -5.50 -1.59 -3.89
CA CYS A 38 -5.68 -1.96 -2.49
C CYS A 38 -6.83 -2.95 -2.35
N MET A 39 -6.63 -4.04 -1.60
CA MET A 39 -7.61 -5.08 -1.35
C MET A 39 -7.82 -5.24 0.16
N THR A 40 -9.05 -5.01 0.61
CA THR A 40 -9.40 -5.10 2.04
C THR A 40 -10.61 -6.01 2.24
N SER A 41 -10.44 -7.05 3.03
CA SER A 41 -11.52 -7.95 3.41
C SER A 41 -12.37 -7.32 4.52
N SER A 42 -13.67 -7.55 4.40
CA SER A 42 -14.67 -7.24 5.43
C SER A 42 -14.72 -8.22 6.59
N VAL A 43 -14.08 -9.38 6.46
CA VAL A 43 -14.10 -10.45 7.45
C VAL A 43 -13.03 -10.18 8.51
N PRO A 44 -13.32 -10.35 9.82
CA PRO A 44 -12.31 -10.29 10.87
C PRO A 44 -11.12 -11.19 10.56
N GLY A 45 -9.90 -10.68 10.72
CA GLY A 45 -8.67 -11.41 10.35
C GLY A 45 -8.43 -11.58 8.85
N GLY A 46 -9.33 -11.08 8.00
CA GLY A 46 -9.20 -11.18 6.55
C GLY A 46 -8.09 -10.31 5.96
N THR A 47 -7.84 -10.53 4.67
CA THR A 47 -6.79 -9.91 3.86
C THR A 47 -6.80 -8.37 3.90
N CYS A 48 -5.60 -7.79 3.91
CA CYS A 48 -5.37 -6.36 3.73
C CYS A 48 -4.09 -6.15 2.94
N LEU A 49 -4.18 -5.87 1.64
CA LEU A 49 -3.03 -5.85 0.74
C LEU A 49 -2.96 -4.57 -0.09
N ALA A 50 -1.74 -4.15 -0.39
CA ALA A 50 -1.43 -3.14 -1.41
C ALA A 50 -0.53 -3.77 -2.49
N ARG A 51 -0.86 -3.56 -3.76
CA ARG A 51 -0.03 -3.94 -4.91
C ARG A 51 0.74 -2.74 -5.40
N VAL A 52 2.07 -2.85 -5.43
CA VAL A 52 2.97 -1.76 -5.80
C VAL A 52 3.77 -2.14 -7.02
N ARG A 53 3.69 -1.32 -8.08
CA ARG A 53 4.50 -1.46 -9.28
C ARG A 53 5.77 -0.63 -9.10
N PHE A 54 6.91 -1.29 -8.98
CA PHE A 54 8.22 -0.64 -8.85
C PHE A 54 8.84 -0.35 -10.22
N GLN A 55 9.78 0.61 -10.24
CA GLN A 55 10.54 1.02 -11.44
C GLN A 55 11.37 -0.11 -12.04
N ASP A 56 11.78 -1.08 -11.21
CA ASP A 56 12.50 -2.29 -11.64
C ASP A 56 11.70 -3.24 -12.54
N GLY A 57 10.43 -2.96 -12.83
CA GLY A 57 9.62 -3.83 -13.67
C GLY A 57 8.70 -4.78 -12.89
N GLN A 58 8.88 -4.92 -11.58
CA GLN A 58 8.14 -5.90 -10.80
C GLN A 58 6.93 -5.31 -10.08
N LEU A 59 5.91 -6.16 -9.91
CA LEU A 59 4.70 -5.89 -9.14
C LEU A 59 4.77 -6.73 -7.87
N ARG A 60 4.74 -6.06 -6.70
CA ARG A 60 4.87 -6.72 -5.40
C ARG A 60 3.62 -6.47 -4.56
N CYS A 61 3.17 -7.50 -3.84
CA CYS A 61 2.05 -7.43 -2.91
C CYS A 61 2.58 -7.30 -1.48
N PHE A 62 2.04 -6.37 -0.70
CA PHE A 62 2.39 -6.24 0.70
C PHE A 62 1.16 -6.19 1.60
N ASN A 63 1.32 -6.59 2.85
CA ASN A 63 0.31 -6.35 3.88
C ASN A 63 0.19 -4.83 4.14
N ASN A 64 -1.03 -4.32 4.13
CA ASN A 64 -1.34 -2.89 4.23
C ASN A 64 -2.10 -2.52 5.51
N ASP A 65 -2.23 -3.44 6.46
CA ASP A 65 -2.91 -3.22 7.74
C ASP A 65 -1.91 -2.67 8.77
N LEU A 66 -2.04 -1.42 9.20
CA LEU A 66 -1.14 -0.79 10.19
C LEU A 66 -1.19 -1.47 11.56
N ASP A 67 -2.27 -2.19 11.84
CA ASP A 67 -2.46 -2.91 13.09
C ASP A 67 -1.89 -4.34 13.02
N ASN A 68 -1.44 -4.77 11.84
CA ASN A 68 -0.76 -6.05 11.65
C ASN A 68 0.76 -5.86 11.77
N GLU A 69 1.43 -6.73 12.54
CA GLU A 69 2.89 -6.73 12.69
C GLU A 69 3.63 -6.88 11.36
N ASN A 70 2.97 -7.49 10.37
CA ASN A 70 3.53 -7.70 9.04
C ASN A 70 3.27 -6.53 8.08
N CYS A 71 2.75 -5.40 8.56
CA CYS A 71 2.51 -4.23 7.73
C CYS A 71 3.78 -3.85 6.95
N CYS A 72 3.60 -3.48 5.68
CA CYS A 72 4.68 -3.03 4.82
C CYS A 72 5.48 -1.85 5.39
N TYR A 73 4.85 -1.01 6.20
CA TYR A 73 5.55 0.03 6.96
C TYR A 73 6.66 -0.54 7.85
N TYR A 74 6.40 -1.62 8.60
CA TYR A 74 7.39 -2.22 9.49
C TYR A 74 8.48 -2.99 8.72
N PHE A 75 8.19 -3.44 7.50
CA PHE A 75 9.15 -4.12 6.64
C PHE A 75 10.02 -3.22 5.76
N GLY A 76 9.72 -1.92 5.71
CA GLY A 76 10.60 -0.93 5.08
C GLY A 76 10.01 -0.14 3.93
N VAL A 77 8.72 -0.29 3.63
CA VAL A 77 8.04 0.59 2.67
C VAL A 77 7.83 1.98 3.28
N ARG A 78 8.18 3.02 2.53
CA ARG A 78 8.02 4.42 2.93
C ARG A 78 7.29 5.18 1.85
N ARG A 79 6.40 6.11 2.24
CA ARG A 79 5.84 7.07 1.29
C ARG A 79 6.98 7.93 0.76
N TYR A 80 7.11 7.95 -0.55
CA TYR A 80 8.02 8.83 -1.24
C TYR A 80 7.35 10.19 -1.36
N TRP A 81 8.03 11.23 -0.89
CA TRP A 81 7.62 12.61 -1.08
C TRP A 81 8.71 13.31 -1.87
N ASN A 82 8.36 13.83 -3.05
CA ASN A 82 9.27 14.64 -3.86
C ASN A 82 9.00 16.14 -3.62
N PRO A 83 9.89 16.86 -2.92
CA PRO A 83 9.73 18.29 -2.67
C PRO A 83 9.61 19.13 -3.94
N THR A 84 10.25 18.68 -5.02
CA THR A 84 10.45 19.47 -6.24
C THR A 84 9.26 19.41 -7.18
N HIS A 85 8.40 18.40 -7.05
CA HIS A 85 7.31 18.16 -7.99
C HIS A 85 5.90 18.19 -7.38
N GLY A 86 5.77 18.31 -6.06
CA GLY A 86 4.46 18.13 -5.41
C GLY A 86 3.88 16.74 -5.69
N VAL A 87 2.61 16.53 -5.34
CA VAL A 87 1.92 15.23 -5.34
C VAL A 87 1.74 14.54 -6.71
N ASP A 88 2.28 15.11 -7.80
CA ASP A 88 1.96 14.72 -9.19
C ASP A 88 3.09 14.03 -9.98
N ALA A 89 4.25 13.74 -9.39
CA ALA A 89 5.39 13.23 -10.15
C ALA A 89 5.66 11.75 -9.99
N ILE A 90 5.06 10.96 -10.89
CA ILE A 90 5.61 9.76 -11.55
C ILE A 90 4.48 8.94 -12.22
N ARG A 91 3.21 9.18 -11.84
CA ARG A 91 2.03 8.53 -12.45
C ARG A 91 2.08 8.49 -13.98
N SER A 92 2.43 9.60 -14.64
CA SER A 92 2.47 9.67 -16.10
C SER A 92 3.43 8.68 -16.75
N LYS A 93 4.54 8.29 -16.10
CA LYS A 93 5.53 7.37 -16.69
C LYS A 93 5.12 5.90 -16.61
N PHE A 94 4.27 5.53 -15.65
CA PHE A 94 3.82 4.14 -15.50
C PHE A 94 2.62 3.79 -16.40
N PHE A 95 1.77 4.76 -16.74
CA PHE A 95 0.54 4.54 -17.54
C PHE A 95 0.71 4.79 -19.05
N LEU A 96 1.90 5.14 -19.55
CA LEU A 96 2.16 5.45 -20.97
C LEU A 96 2.52 4.23 -21.85
N ARG A 97 2.43 3.00 -21.34
CA ARG A 97 2.58 1.78 -22.16
C ARG A 97 1.27 0.99 -22.16
N GLY A 98 0.34 1.47 -22.97
CA GLY A 98 -0.80 0.71 -23.50
C GLY A 98 -0.52 0.32 -24.94
#